data_AF-A0A1G1X3S7-F1
#
_entry.id   AF-A0A1G1X3S7-F1
#
_cell.length_a   1.000
_cell.length_b   1.000
_cell.length_c   1.000
_cell.angle_alpha   90.00
_cell.angle_beta   90.00
_cell.angle_gamma   90.00
#
_symmetry.space_group_name_H-M   'P 1'
#
loop_
_entity.id
_entity.type
_entity.pdbx_description
1 polymer ?
#
loop_
_entity_poly.entity_id
_entity_poly.type
_entity_poly.pdbx_seq_one_letter_code
_entity_poly.pdbx_strand_id
1 'polypeptide(L)'
;MQGIERGYLNASIRAVLSANANLLEASVEEALSHAQLYGKPDTLGLDAWPEITIMDSLALFDANAIVITEERSAAIPKYSNGTDPRNVRTFFISDPTDRSLQFSKFLETAPDKKITVGKMVHSPEAYQAWEASFGAPVTVTGAFSAITCVRGAVPICSVKVNYITQTLFVACSAGIFEFALPSHTEASYGRLKIEDVRDGGKKVLFVKHRDTGGEGSKRFVTFLGKSGYAENFRSSRLVRDEDRERLLAYGNPGGPSRVLYLTDLLPQNEPIGFILANGEKVGEWVHWIPYVTHAKVPGDDSEPALLMFEIHQDCPQTKDGVLMATPPSYSVFREMPDGKMVLDVAHFAKFENPSRLRSTLLVCPSSNRAMTPIMRQYGYRQIVF
;
A
#
# COMPACT_ATOMS: atom_id res chain seq x y z
N MET A 1 6.76 -0.98 20.53
CA MET A 1 7.81 -0.17 19.90
C MET A 1 8.83 0.32 20.93
N GLN A 2 10.09 -0.08 20.78
CA GLN A 2 11.19 0.41 21.62
C GLN A 2 12.40 0.78 20.75
N GLY A 3 13.16 1.80 21.16
CA GLY A 3 14.44 2.16 20.54
C GLY A 3 14.37 2.44 19.04
N ILE A 4 15.07 1.62 18.26
CA ILE A 4 15.38 1.85 16.84
C ILE A 4 14.12 1.89 15.95
N GLU A 5 13.13 1.03 16.19
CA GLU A 5 11.89 0.97 15.37
C GLU A 5 11.13 2.31 15.38
N ARG A 6 11.11 2.98 16.54
CA ARG A 6 10.50 4.31 16.69
C ARG A 6 11.25 5.35 15.84
N GLY A 7 12.58 5.25 15.77
CA GLY A 7 13.41 6.13 14.94
C GLY A 7 13.08 5.97 13.45
N TYR A 8 13.06 4.73 12.96
CA TYR A 8 12.74 4.44 11.55
C TYR A 8 11.30 4.81 11.19
N LEU A 9 10.32 4.56 12.07
CA LEU A 9 8.95 4.99 11.84
C LEU A 9 8.83 6.52 11.78
N ASN A 10 9.45 7.25 12.70
CA ASN A 10 9.47 8.71 12.67
C ASN A 10 10.18 9.25 11.42
N ALA A 11 11.22 8.56 10.93
CA ALA A 11 11.86 8.90 9.66
C ALA A 11 10.91 8.70 8.47
N SER A 12 10.15 7.59 8.44
CA SER A 12 9.12 7.38 7.41
C SER A 12 8.00 8.42 7.47
N ILE A 13 7.54 8.80 8.66
CA ILE A 13 6.55 9.90 8.84
C ILE A 13 7.12 11.20 8.29
N ARG A 14 8.34 11.57 8.67
CA ARG A 14 8.98 12.79 8.16
C ARG A 14 9.12 12.77 6.64
N ALA A 15 9.61 11.67 6.07
CA ALA A 15 9.83 11.55 4.64
C ALA A 15 8.54 11.73 3.82
N VAL A 16 7.46 11.05 4.22
CA VAL A 16 6.17 11.17 3.52
C VAL A 16 5.54 12.56 3.70
N LEU A 17 5.70 13.17 4.88
CA LEU A 17 5.17 14.52 5.14
C LEU A 17 5.95 15.58 4.36
N SER A 18 7.28 15.49 4.32
CA SER A 18 8.11 16.37 3.49
C SER A 18 7.73 16.27 2.01
N ALA A 19 7.51 15.05 1.50
CA ALA A 19 7.05 14.85 0.13
C ALA A 19 5.67 15.47 -0.12
N ASN A 20 4.71 15.28 0.79
CA ASN A 20 3.40 15.92 0.70
C ASN A 20 3.51 17.45 0.74
N ALA A 21 4.27 18.03 1.67
CA ALA A 21 4.44 19.49 1.75
C ALA A 21 5.03 20.07 0.46
N ASN A 22 6.11 19.48 -0.05
CA ASN A 22 6.73 19.90 -1.31
C ASN A 22 5.74 19.84 -2.48
N LEU A 23 4.93 18.78 -2.56
CA LEU A 23 3.93 18.65 -3.61
C LEU A 23 2.80 19.68 -3.47
N LEU A 24 2.34 19.96 -2.25
CA LEU A 24 1.29 20.96 -1.98
C LEU A 24 1.73 22.39 -2.28
N GLU A 25 3.01 22.70 -2.10
CA GLU A 25 3.57 24.02 -2.39
C GLU A 25 3.76 24.26 -3.90
N ALA A 26 3.94 23.21 -4.68
CA ALA A 26 4.12 23.34 -6.11
C ALA A 26 2.85 23.76 -6.84
N SER A 27 3.01 24.46 -7.97
CA SER A 27 1.89 24.77 -8.86
C SER A 27 1.34 23.51 -9.54
N VAL A 28 0.07 23.57 -9.92
CA VAL A 28 -0.57 22.51 -10.72
C VAL A 28 0.16 22.32 -12.06
N GLU A 29 0.62 23.42 -12.68
CA GLU A 29 1.40 23.39 -13.92
C GLU A 29 2.68 22.56 -13.75
N GLU A 30 3.46 22.83 -12.70
CA GLU A 30 4.71 22.10 -12.48
C GLU A 30 4.46 20.63 -12.10
N ALA A 31 3.44 20.35 -11.26
CA ALA A 31 3.04 19.00 -10.89
C ALA A 31 2.67 18.14 -12.12
N LEU A 32 2.03 18.75 -13.13
CA LEU A 32 1.63 18.10 -14.38
C LEU A 32 2.72 18.15 -15.47
N SER A 33 3.83 18.85 -15.24
CA SER A 33 4.92 18.93 -16.19
C SER A 33 5.78 17.66 -16.17
N HIS A 34 6.36 17.29 -17.32
CA HIS A 34 7.25 16.13 -17.38
C HIS A 34 8.57 16.44 -16.67
N ALA A 35 9.04 15.50 -15.85
CA ALA A 35 10.32 15.57 -15.17
C ALA A 35 11.45 15.33 -16.18
N GLN A 36 12.07 16.41 -16.68
CA GLN A 36 13.06 16.34 -17.77
C GLN A 36 14.31 15.50 -17.45
N LEU A 37 14.67 15.38 -16.17
CA LEU A 37 15.92 14.75 -15.70
C LEU A 37 15.68 13.55 -14.76
N TYR A 38 14.45 13.05 -14.63
CA TYR A 38 14.10 12.01 -13.67
C TYR A 38 13.11 10.99 -14.23
N GLY A 39 13.37 9.70 -13.96
CA GLY A 39 12.46 8.62 -14.32
C GLY A 39 12.39 8.35 -15.83
N LYS A 40 11.28 7.74 -16.25
CA LYS A 40 10.91 7.54 -17.66
C LYS A 40 10.48 8.87 -18.31
N PRO A 41 10.49 8.99 -19.66
CA PRO A 41 10.12 10.23 -20.37
C PRO A 41 8.71 10.77 -20.07
N ASP A 42 7.81 9.93 -19.57
CA ASP A 42 6.43 10.24 -19.20
C ASP A 42 6.24 10.49 -17.69
N THR A 43 7.31 10.49 -16.89
CA THR A 43 7.26 10.76 -15.46
C THR A 43 6.85 12.21 -15.22
N LEU A 44 5.79 12.44 -14.45
CA LEU A 44 5.32 13.78 -14.11
C LEU A 44 6.03 14.34 -12.87
N GLY A 45 5.98 15.66 -12.66
CA GLY A 45 6.48 16.32 -11.46
C GLY A 45 5.84 15.77 -10.18
N LEU A 46 4.55 15.44 -10.23
CA LEU A 46 3.81 14.81 -9.13
C LEU A 46 4.29 13.39 -8.77
N ASP A 47 5.04 12.71 -9.65
CA ASP A 47 5.68 11.42 -9.35
C ASP A 47 7.13 11.63 -8.91
N ALA A 48 7.88 12.44 -9.67
CA ALA A 48 9.31 12.64 -9.47
C ALA A 48 9.64 13.35 -8.15
N TRP A 49 8.93 14.43 -7.80
CA TRP A 49 9.29 15.23 -6.63
C TRP A 49 9.01 14.54 -5.30
N PRO A 50 7.87 13.86 -5.10
CA PRO A 50 7.68 13.05 -3.91
C PRO A 50 8.76 11.98 -3.78
N GLU A 51 9.14 11.33 -4.88
CA GLU A 51 10.17 10.30 -4.87
C GLU A 51 11.53 10.84 -4.43
N ILE A 52 12.00 11.93 -5.06
CA ILE A 52 13.26 12.60 -4.72
C ILE A 52 13.26 13.02 -3.24
N THR A 53 12.17 13.65 -2.79
CA THR A 53 12.05 14.15 -1.41
C THR A 53 12.10 13.01 -0.39
N ILE A 54 11.42 11.89 -0.67
CA ILE A 54 11.46 10.70 0.19
C ILE A 54 12.88 10.14 0.27
N MET A 55 13.53 9.98 -0.89
CA MET A 55 14.90 9.45 -0.96
C MET A 55 15.89 10.31 -0.16
N ASP A 56 15.87 11.63 -0.37
CA ASP A 56 16.76 12.57 0.32
C ASP A 56 16.49 12.58 1.83
N SER A 57 15.22 12.59 2.24
CA SER A 57 14.83 12.60 3.66
C SER A 57 15.28 11.32 4.37
N LEU A 58 15.14 10.16 3.74
CA LEU A 58 15.58 8.88 4.31
C LEU A 58 17.11 8.76 4.31
N ALA A 59 17.81 9.26 3.28
CA ALA A 59 19.27 9.27 3.24
C ALA A 59 19.88 10.21 4.30
N LEU A 60 19.23 11.33 4.60
CA LEU A 60 19.62 12.22 5.71
C LEU A 60 19.46 11.56 7.08
N PHE A 61 18.45 10.71 7.24
CA PHE A 61 18.23 9.95 8.48
C PHE A 61 19.25 8.81 8.66
N ASP A 62 19.47 8.03 7.60
CA ASP A 62 20.40 6.91 7.58
C ASP A 62 21.03 6.80 6.19
N ALA A 63 22.27 7.30 6.05
CA ALA A 63 23.01 7.30 4.80
C ALA A 63 23.29 5.89 4.23
N ASN A 64 23.07 4.84 5.04
CA ASN A 64 23.22 3.44 4.62
C ASN A 64 21.87 2.74 4.37
N ALA A 65 20.74 3.43 4.56
CA ALA A 65 19.43 2.87 4.29
C ALA A 65 19.25 2.62 2.80
N ILE A 66 18.68 1.46 2.48
CA ILE A 66 18.29 1.11 1.12
C ILE A 66 16.86 1.62 0.91
N VAL A 67 16.63 2.38 -0.15
CA VAL A 67 15.28 2.83 -0.54
C VAL A 67 14.96 2.23 -1.90
N ILE A 68 13.80 1.58 -1.98
CA ILE A 68 13.27 0.94 -3.19
C ILE A 68 12.00 1.68 -3.58
N THR A 69 12.01 2.32 -4.74
CA THR A 69 10.86 3.02 -5.33
C THR A 69 10.53 2.41 -6.69
N GLU A 70 9.43 2.84 -7.32
CA GLU A 70 9.07 2.39 -8.67
C GLU A 70 10.15 2.79 -9.70
N GLU A 71 10.55 4.07 -9.71
CA GLU A 71 11.47 4.61 -10.72
C GLU A 71 12.95 4.43 -10.37
N ARG A 72 13.29 4.35 -9.08
CA ARG A 72 14.66 4.13 -8.60
C ARG A 72 14.75 2.97 -7.62
N SER A 73 15.37 1.89 -8.07
CA SER A 73 15.81 0.83 -7.17
C SER A 73 17.29 0.96 -6.87
N ALA A 74 17.63 1.16 -5.60
CA ALA A 74 18.99 0.92 -5.15
C ALA A 74 19.28 -0.60 -5.27
N ALA A 75 20.48 -0.93 -5.74
CA ALA A 75 20.93 -2.32 -5.74
C ALA A 75 20.96 -2.82 -4.29
N ILE A 76 20.08 -3.77 -3.95
CA ILE A 76 20.19 -4.49 -2.69
C ILE A 76 21.52 -5.26 -2.75
N PRO A 77 22.42 -5.10 -1.76
CA PRO A 77 23.68 -5.83 -1.75
C PRO A 77 23.43 -7.31 -2.01
N LYS A 78 24.18 -7.92 -2.94
CA LYS A 78 24.00 -9.33 -3.28
C LYS A 78 24.31 -10.18 -2.05
N TYR A 79 23.26 -10.74 -1.43
CA TYR A 79 23.40 -11.75 -0.40
C TYR A 79 23.55 -13.12 -1.05
N SER A 80 24.46 -13.95 -0.53
CA SER A 80 24.58 -15.33 -0.97
C SER A 80 23.36 -16.14 -0.50
N ASN A 81 22.92 -17.07 -1.36
CA ASN A 81 21.91 -18.07 -1.00
C ASN A 81 22.37 -18.79 0.29
N GLY A 82 21.53 -18.80 1.34
CA GLY A 82 21.84 -19.42 2.63
C GLY A 82 22.11 -18.44 3.78
N THR A 83 22.32 -17.15 3.49
CA THR A 83 22.38 -16.12 4.54
C THR A 83 21.00 -15.97 5.21
N ASP A 84 20.98 -15.81 6.54
CA ASP A 84 19.75 -15.50 7.27
C ASP A 84 19.18 -14.17 6.74
N PRO A 85 17.96 -14.14 6.15
CA PRO A 85 17.36 -12.91 5.62
C PRO A 85 17.19 -11.82 6.69
N ARG A 86 17.20 -12.20 7.97
CA ARG A 86 17.12 -11.26 9.09
C ARG A 86 18.40 -10.44 9.29
N ASN A 87 19.51 -10.84 8.69
CA ASN A 87 20.78 -10.09 8.74
C ASN A 87 20.83 -8.94 7.72
N VAL A 88 19.80 -8.80 6.89
CA VAL A 88 19.71 -7.70 5.93
C VAL A 88 19.54 -6.39 6.68
N ARG A 89 20.28 -5.37 6.24
CA ARG A 89 20.11 -3.99 6.68
C ARG A 89 18.66 -3.54 6.54
N THR A 90 18.23 -2.63 7.41
CA THR A 90 16.91 -2.00 7.29
C THR A 90 16.78 -1.35 5.91
N PHE A 91 15.63 -1.54 5.27
CA PHE A 91 15.33 -0.91 3.98
C PHE A 91 13.89 -0.41 3.96
N PHE A 92 13.62 0.49 3.02
CA PHE A 92 12.32 1.08 2.79
C PHE A 92 11.84 0.72 1.40
N ILE A 93 10.55 0.40 1.29
CA ILE A 93 9.86 0.33 0.02
C ILE A 93 8.85 1.47 0.00
N SER A 94 8.86 2.25 -1.08
CA SER A 94 8.00 3.42 -1.24
C SER A 94 7.23 3.34 -2.55
N ASP A 95 5.96 3.72 -2.48
CA ASP A 95 5.16 4.15 -3.60
C ASP A 95 4.92 5.66 -3.43
N PRO A 96 5.71 6.52 -4.10
CA PRO A 96 5.70 7.96 -3.85
C PRO A 96 4.36 8.62 -4.17
N THR A 97 3.70 8.16 -5.24
CA THR A 97 2.41 8.69 -5.70
C THR A 97 1.58 7.58 -6.35
N ASP A 98 0.82 6.86 -5.52
CA ASP A 98 -0.21 5.94 -5.99
C ASP A 98 -1.34 6.72 -6.67
N ARG A 99 -1.96 6.09 -7.67
CA ARG A 99 -3.02 6.67 -8.51
C ARG A 99 -2.60 7.99 -9.17
N SER A 100 -1.33 8.14 -9.55
CA SER A 100 -0.79 9.32 -10.23
C SER A 100 -1.62 9.77 -11.43
N LEU A 101 -2.12 8.82 -12.24
CA LEU A 101 -3.00 9.09 -13.38
C LEU A 101 -4.37 9.68 -12.98
N GLN A 102 -4.95 9.24 -11.86
CA GLN A 102 -6.21 9.81 -11.37
C GLN A 102 -5.96 11.17 -10.72
N PHE A 103 -4.85 11.30 -10.02
CA PHE A 103 -4.46 12.57 -9.41
C PHE A 103 -4.15 13.64 -10.46
N SER A 104 -3.45 13.29 -11.54
CA SER A 104 -3.21 14.21 -12.65
C SER A 104 -4.53 14.70 -13.27
N LYS A 105 -5.46 13.79 -13.57
CA LYS A 105 -6.81 14.13 -14.07
C LYS A 105 -7.60 15.00 -13.10
N PHE A 106 -7.46 14.79 -11.79
CA PHE A 106 -8.06 15.67 -10.79
C PHE A 106 -7.46 17.09 -10.87
N LEU A 107 -6.14 17.22 -10.93
CA LEU A 107 -5.46 18.52 -11.06
C LEU A 107 -5.71 19.21 -12.41
N GLU A 108 -5.98 18.44 -13.47
CA GLU A 108 -6.42 18.97 -14.76
C GLU A 108 -7.75 19.75 -14.68
N THR A 109 -8.56 19.54 -13.65
CA THR A 109 -9.79 20.31 -13.42
C THR A 109 -9.56 21.69 -12.78
N ALA A 110 -8.33 21.99 -12.35
CA ALA A 110 -8.02 23.27 -11.71
C ALA A 110 -8.35 24.47 -12.64
N PRO A 111 -9.04 25.52 -12.13
CA PRO A 111 -9.49 26.66 -12.93
C PRO A 111 -8.32 27.52 -13.46
N ASP A 112 -7.20 27.51 -12.74
CA ASP A 112 -5.93 28.14 -13.14
C ASP A 112 -4.79 27.17 -12.79
N LYS A 113 -3.89 26.91 -13.74
CA LYS A 113 -2.75 26.00 -13.56
C LYS A 113 -1.63 26.60 -12.71
N LYS A 114 -1.64 27.91 -12.47
CA LYS A 114 -0.67 28.60 -11.60
C LYS A 114 -1.00 28.50 -10.12
N ILE A 115 -2.20 28.01 -9.75
CA ILE A 115 -2.50 27.76 -8.34
C ILE A 115 -1.65 26.59 -7.85
N THR A 116 -1.33 26.60 -6.56
CA THR A 116 -0.65 25.48 -5.89
C THR A 116 -1.56 24.26 -5.80
N VAL A 117 -1.00 23.05 -5.83
CA VAL A 117 -1.73 21.80 -5.55
C VAL A 117 -2.45 21.89 -4.19
N GLY A 118 -1.80 22.50 -3.19
CA GLY A 118 -2.40 22.77 -1.88
C GLY A 118 -3.73 23.50 -1.97
N LYS A 119 -3.78 24.64 -2.65
CA LYS A 119 -5.04 25.38 -2.90
C LYS A 119 -6.11 24.53 -3.60
N MET A 120 -5.71 23.65 -4.52
CA MET A 120 -6.65 22.78 -5.22
C MET A 120 -7.27 21.73 -4.28
N VAL A 121 -6.46 21.01 -3.51
CA VAL A 121 -6.96 19.93 -2.62
C VAL A 121 -7.67 20.45 -1.37
N HIS A 122 -7.39 21.69 -0.94
CA HIS A 122 -8.10 22.35 0.17
C HIS A 122 -9.35 23.12 -0.28
N SER A 123 -9.72 23.06 -1.57
CA SER A 123 -10.97 23.66 -2.02
C SER A 123 -12.17 22.94 -1.37
N PRO A 124 -13.25 23.65 -1.00
CA PRO A 124 -14.42 23.04 -0.36
C PRO A 124 -15.03 21.88 -1.15
N GLU A 125 -14.89 21.90 -2.48
CA GLU A 125 -15.47 20.92 -3.39
C GLU A 125 -14.51 19.77 -3.74
N ALA A 126 -13.25 19.80 -3.29
CA ALA A 126 -12.21 18.84 -3.68
C ALA A 126 -12.65 17.38 -3.46
N TYR A 127 -13.27 17.10 -2.31
CA TYR A 127 -13.68 15.74 -1.95
C TYR A 127 -14.81 15.26 -2.86
N GLN A 128 -15.82 16.10 -3.06
CA GLN A 128 -16.95 15.79 -3.92
C GLN A 128 -16.52 15.59 -5.38
N ALA A 129 -15.61 16.45 -5.87
CA ALA A 129 -15.05 16.35 -7.21
C ALA A 129 -14.24 15.05 -7.41
N TRP A 130 -13.45 14.66 -6.41
CA TRP A 130 -12.74 13.38 -6.43
C TRP A 130 -13.72 12.20 -6.44
N GLU A 131 -14.66 12.17 -5.51
CA GLU A 131 -15.59 11.06 -5.34
C GLU A 131 -16.47 10.85 -6.58
N ALA A 132 -16.93 11.93 -7.20
CA ALA A 132 -17.71 11.88 -8.44
C ALA A 132 -16.92 11.28 -9.62
N SER A 133 -15.59 11.46 -9.63
CA SER A 133 -14.74 11.05 -10.77
C SER A 133 -14.05 9.71 -10.55
N PHE A 134 -13.69 9.40 -9.30
CA PHE A 134 -12.78 8.31 -8.95
C PHE A 134 -13.31 7.42 -7.82
N GLY A 135 -14.55 7.63 -7.38
CA GLY A 135 -15.25 6.78 -6.41
C GLY A 135 -15.09 7.24 -4.96
N ALA A 136 -16.07 6.88 -4.14
CA ALA A 136 -16.12 7.20 -2.71
C ALA A 136 -15.74 6.00 -1.82
N PRO A 137 -15.35 6.23 -0.55
CA PRO A 137 -15.03 7.54 0.03
C PRO A 137 -13.61 7.98 -0.32
N VAL A 138 -13.37 9.28 -0.50
CA VAL A 138 -12.04 9.86 -0.83
C VAL A 138 -10.96 9.49 0.19
N THR A 139 -11.35 9.25 1.45
CA THR A 139 -10.45 8.76 2.50
C THR A 139 -9.78 7.44 2.15
N VAL A 140 -10.45 6.58 1.37
CA VAL A 140 -9.95 5.28 0.92
C VAL A 140 -9.48 5.35 -0.53
N THR A 141 -10.23 6.04 -1.39
CA THR A 141 -9.97 6.08 -2.83
C THR A 141 -8.95 7.13 -3.22
N GLY A 142 -8.55 8.06 -2.35
CA GLY A 142 -7.64 9.17 -2.67
C GLY A 142 -6.29 8.73 -3.26
N ALA A 143 -5.54 9.71 -3.76
CA ALA A 143 -4.14 9.51 -4.13
C ALA A 143 -3.27 9.47 -2.86
N PHE A 144 -2.32 8.54 -2.80
CA PHE A 144 -1.49 8.33 -1.61
C PHE A 144 0.00 8.38 -1.92
N SER A 145 0.77 8.90 -0.96
CA SER A 145 2.17 8.51 -0.80
C SER A 145 2.27 7.44 0.27
N ALA A 146 3.12 6.44 0.08
CA ALA A 146 3.27 5.35 1.05
C ALA A 146 4.73 4.91 1.22
N ILE A 147 5.14 4.68 2.46
CA ILE A 147 6.44 4.12 2.83
C ILE A 147 6.21 2.92 3.77
N THR A 148 6.88 1.80 3.50
CA THR A 148 6.96 0.67 4.41
C THR A 148 8.41 0.46 4.82
N CYS A 149 8.65 0.38 6.14
CA CYS A 149 9.96 0.03 6.67
C CYS A 149 10.05 -1.48 6.89
N VAL A 150 11.11 -2.08 6.37
CA VAL A 150 11.43 -3.50 6.54
C VAL A 150 12.70 -3.63 7.36
N ARG A 151 12.62 -4.32 8.49
CA ARG A 151 13.74 -4.57 9.40
C ARG A 151 13.83 -6.05 9.70
N GLY A 152 15.02 -6.63 9.58
CA GLY A 152 15.21 -8.06 9.76
C GLY A 152 14.31 -8.88 8.83
N ALA A 153 14.16 -8.43 7.59
CA ALA A 153 13.25 -8.99 6.59
C ALA A 153 11.75 -9.01 6.96
N VAL A 154 11.33 -8.29 8.01
CA VAL A 154 9.92 -8.16 8.38
C VAL A 154 9.45 -6.72 8.14
N PRO A 155 8.33 -6.50 7.43
CA PRO A 155 7.68 -5.20 7.37
C PRO A 155 7.14 -4.80 8.74
N ILE A 156 7.79 -3.86 9.41
CA ILE A 156 7.50 -3.50 10.81
C ILE A 156 6.54 -2.32 10.96
N CYS A 157 6.46 -1.46 9.94
CA CYS A 157 5.51 -0.36 9.91
C CYS A 157 5.24 0.14 8.50
N SER A 158 4.05 0.71 8.31
CA SER A 158 3.65 1.38 7.06
C SER A 158 3.06 2.74 7.39
N VAL A 159 3.49 3.76 6.65
CA VAL A 159 3.03 5.14 6.74
C VAL A 159 2.45 5.53 5.39
N LYS A 160 1.26 6.14 5.38
CA LYS A 160 0.58 6.60 4.17
C LYS A 160 0.03 8.00 4.38
N VAL A 161 0.14 8.88 3.38
CA VAL A 161 -0.52 10.19 3.39
C VAL A 161 -1.47 10.25 2.22
N ASN A 162 -2.74 10.55 2.50
CA ASN A 162 -3.72 10.85 1.46
C ASN A 162 -3.55 12.32 1.06
N TYR A 163 -3.13 12.56 -0.19
CA TYR A 163 -2.86 13.90 -0.72
C TYR A 163 -4.10 14.80 -0.78
N ILE A 164 -5.30 14.21 -0.75
CA ILE A 164 -6.55 14.95 -0.91
C ILE A 164 -7.16 15.23 0.45
N THR A 165 -7.33 14.19 1.27
CA THR A 165 -7.92 14.37 2.60
C THR A 165 -6.96 14.93 3.63
N GLN A 166 -5.68 15.06 3.29
CA GLN A 166 -4.62 15.49 4.21
C GLN A 166 -4.65 14.64 5.50
N THR A 167 -4.82 13.33 5.32
CA THR A 167 -4.88 12.36 6.40
C THR A 167 -3.65 11.47 6.36
N LEU A 168 -2.97 11.36 7.50
CA LEU A 168 -1.85 10.45 7.73
C LEU A 168 -2.37 9.15 8.34
N PHE A 169 -2.06 8.02 7.72
CA PHE A 169 -2.31 6.70 8.26
C PHE A 169 -1.00 6.03 8.67
N VAL A 170 -0.96 5.46 9.87
CA VAL A 170 0.20 4.75 10.38
C VAL A 170 -0.22 3.38 10.91
N ALA A 171 0.43 2.33 10.42
CA ALA A 171 0.32 0.97 10.96
C ALA A 171 1.65 0.54 11.56
N CYS A 172 1.64 0.15 12.84
CA CYS A 172 2.83 -0.30 13.58
C CYS A 172 2.44 -1.16 14.79
N SER A 173 3.41 -1.65 15.55
CA SER A 173 3.16 -2.45 16.77
C SER A 173 2.27 -1.79 17.83
N ALA A 174 2.09 -0.46 17.80
CA ALA A 174 1.18 0.25 18.71
C ALA A 174 -0.29 0.21 18.25
N GLY A 175 -0.56 -0.22 17.02
CA GLY A 175 -1.87 -0.21 16.38
C GLY A 175 -1.86 0.50 15.03
N ILE A 176 -3.07 0.76 14.52
CA ILE A 176 -3.30 1.44 13.26
C ILE A 176 -4.10 2.71 13.55
N PHE A 177 -3.61 3.84 13.06
CA PHE A 177 -4.13 5.16 13.37
C PHE A 177 -4.36 5.96 12.10
N GLU A 178 -5.42 6.76 12.08
CA GLU A 178 -5.64 7.87 11.16
C GLU A 178 -5.48 9.18 11.92
N PHE A 179 -4.82 10.16 11.30
CA PHE A 179 -4.53 11.44 11.90
C PHE A 179 -4.76 12.55 10.87
N ALA A 180 -5.66 13.48 11.18
CA ALA A 180 -5.89 14.65 10.36
C ALA A 180 -4.67 15.58 10.47
N LEU A 181 -4.04 15.90 9.34
CA LEU A 181 -2.84 16.71 9.36
C LEU A 181 -3.17 18.18 9.63
N PRO A 182 -2.33 18.90 10.39
CA PRO A 182 -2.37 20.36 10.41
C PRO A 182 -2.02 20.92 9.03
N SER A 183 -2.17 22.23 8.84
CA SER A 183 -1.75 22.85 7.58
C SER A 183 -0.25 22.60 7.34
N HIS A 184 0.13 22.31 6.09
CA HIS A 184 1.53 22.11 5.70
C HIS A 184 2.43 23.32 5.96
N THR A 185 1.82 24.51 6.07
CA THR A 185 2.52 25.76 6.42
C THR A 185 2.83 25.91 7.91
N GLU A 186 2.25 25.06 8.77
CA GLU A 186 2.51 25.10 10.20
C GLU A 186 3.85 24.47 10.55
N ALA A 187 4.59 25.10 11.47
CA ALA A 187 5.88 24.59 11.93
C ALA A 187 5.77 23.20 12.61
N SER A 188 4.58 22.79 13.06
CA SER A 188 4.32 21.47 13.65
C SER A 188 4.38 20.35 12.60
N TYR A 189 4.01 20.64 11.36
CA TYR A 189 3.76 19.65 10.30
C TYR A 189 4.97 18.73 10.04
N GLY A 190 6.15 19.30 9.74
CA GLY A 190 7.38 18.52 9.51
C GLY A 190 8.01 17.91 10.78
N ARG A 191 7.45 18.16 11.96
CA ARG A 191 7.96 17.71 13.25
C ARG A 191 7.11 16.63 13.91
N LEU A 192 5.99 16.24 13.29
CA LEU A 192 5.12 15.17 13.77
C LEU A 192 5.90 13.88 13.97
N LYS A 193 5.59 13.20 15.07
CA LYS A 193 6.12 11.90 15.45
C LYS A 193 4.96 10.94 15.69
N ILE A 194 5.29 9.66 15.82
CA ILE A 194 4.33 8.62 16.15
C ILE A 194 3.59 8.89 17.48
N GLU A 195 4.17 9.61 18.43
CA GLU A 195 3.47 9.98 19.66
C GLU A 195 2.30 10.92 19.37
N ASP A 196 2.51 11.94 18.54
CA ASP A 196 1.47 12.89 18.16
C ASP A 196 0.32 12.17 17.43
N VAL A 197 0.68 11.25 16.53
CA VAL A 197 -0.27 10.42 15.77
C VAL A 197 -1.06 9.47 16.68
N ARG A 198 -0.39 8.82 17.63
CA ARG A 198 -1.03 7.86 18.55
C ARG A 198 -1.96 8.57 19.53
N ASP A 199 -1.53 9.71 20.05
CA ASP A 199 -2.20 10.40 21.15
C ASP A 199 -3.32 11.34 20.63
N GLY A 200 -3.16 11.89 19.41
CA GLY A 200 -4.16 12.76 18.77
C GLY A 200 -4.94 12.11 17.62
N GLY A 201 -4.57 10.91 17.18
CA GLY A 201 -5.21 10.21 16.06
C GLY A 201 -6.36 9.30 16.50
N LYS A 202 -7.21 8.94 15.54
CA LYS A 202 -8.27 7.95 15.70
C LYS A 202 -7.73 6.56 15.35
N LYS A 203 -8.03 5.57 16.20
CA LYS A 203 -7.72 4.17 15.88
C LYS A 203 -8.58 3.69 14.71
N VAL A 204 -7.95 3.02 13.76
CA VAL A 204 -8.61 2.35 12.63
C VAL A 204 -8.79 0.88 12.99
N LEU A 205 -10.02 0.39 12.86
CA LEU A 205 -10.39 -0.96 13.27
C LEU A 205 -10.89 -1.76 12.06
N PHE A 206 -10.84 -3.08 12.18
CA PHE A 206 -11.28 -3.99 11.13
C PHE A 206 -12.61 -4.63 11.48
N VAL A 207 -13.46 -4.76 10.45
CA VAL A 207 -14.84 -5.18 10.58
C VAL A 207 -14.93 -6.71 10.59
N LYS A 208 -15.55 -7.28 11.62
CA LYS A 208 -16.01 -8.67 11.57
C LYS A 208 -17.25 -8.76 10.67
N HIS A 209 -17.20 -9.64 9.67
CA HIS A 209 -18.38 -9.96 8.86
C HIS A 209 -19.41 -10.67 9.73
N ARG A 210 -20.55 -10.01 9.97
CA ARG A 210 -21.69 -10.60 10.70
C ARG A 210 -22.43 -11.63 9.84
N ASP A 211 -22.58 -11.35 8.55
CA ASP A 211 -23.08 -12.32 7.57
C ASP A 211 -21.92 -13.08 6.94
N THR A 212 -21.60 -14.22 7.54
CA THR A 212 -20.43 -15.01 7.17
C THR A 212 -20.59 -15.84 5.89
N GLY A 213 -21.77 -15.90 5.28
CA GLY A 213 -22.05 -16.73 4.10
C GLY A 213 -22.73 -16.03 2.93
N GLY A 214 -23.26 -14.82 3.14
CA GLY A 214 -23.91 -14.02 2.10
C GLY A 214 -22.95 -13.38 1.10
N GLU A 215 -23.51 -12.65 0.13
CA GLU A 215 -22.77 -12.04 -0.98
C GLU A 215 -21.68 -11.05 -0.53
N GLY A 216 -21.90 -10.36 0.60
CA GLY A 216 -20.92 -9.43 1.18
C GLY A 216 -19.58 -10.10 1.50
N SER A 217 -19.58 -11.38 1.91
CA SER A 217 -18.36 -12.14 2.16
C SER A 217 -17.54 -12.46 0.89
N LYS A 218 -18.18 -12.38 -0.28
CA LYS A 218 -17.56 -12.61 -1.60
C LYS A 218 -17.31 -11.32 -2.37
N ARG A 219 -17.85 -10.20 -1.91
CA ARG A 219 -17.68 -8.89 -2.54
C ARG A 219 -16.22 -8.45 -2.42
N PHE A 220 -15.63 -7.92 -3.48
CA PHE A 220 -14.18 -7.76 -3.53
C PHE A 220 -13.69 -6.51 -4.24
N VAL A 221 -12.45 -6.14 -3.93
CA VAL A 221 -11.73 -5.00 -4.53
C VAL A 221 -10.40 -5.49 -5.07
N THR A 222 -10.16 -5.24 -6.36
CA THR A 222 -8.94 -5.65 -7.05
C THR A 222 -8.73 -4.83 -8.31
N PHE A 223 -7.48 -4.71 -8.75
CA PHE A 223 -7.19 -4.07 -10.03
C PHE A 223 -7.48 -5.00 -11.21
N LEU A 224 -8.31 -4.53 -12.14
CA LEU A 224 -8.66 -5.21 -13.40
C LEU A 224 -8.44 -4.33 -14.64
N GLY A 225 -8.00 -3.08 -14.47
CA GLY A 225 -8.05 -2.05 -15.50
C GLY A 225 -7.04 -2.14 -16.65
N LYS A 226 -6.15 -3.14 -16.68
CA LYS A 226 -5.16 -3.34 -17.77
C LYS A 226 -5.16 -4.79 -18.24
N SER A 227 -4.69 -5.02 -19.46
CA SER A 227 -4.50 -6.37 -20.01
C SER A 227 -3.62 -7.24 -19.11
N GLY A 228 -3.98 -8.53 -19.02
CA GLY A 228 -3.34 -9.54 -18.18
C GLY A 228 -3.96 -9.66 -16.79
N TYR A 229 -4.54 -8.58 -16.23
CA TYR A 229 -5.09 -8.61 -14.88
C TYR A 229 -6.42 -9.37 -14.80
N ALA A 230 -7.32 -9.18 -15.77
CA ALA A 230 -8.58 -9.93 -15.79
C ALA A 230 -8.34 -11.43 -15.99
N GLU A 231 -7.35 -11.79 -16.81
CA GLU A 231 -6.92 -13.17 -17.06
C GLU A 231 -6.29 -13.80 -15.82
N ASN A 232 -5.42 -13.05 -15.12
CA ASN A 232 -4.82 -13.50 -13.85
C ASN A 232 -5.90 -13.70 -12.78
N PHE A 233 -6.87 -12.79 -12.68
CA PHE A 233 -7.99 -12.94 -11.75
C PHE A 233 -8.83 -14.19 -12.07
N ARG A 234 -9.21 -14.41 -13.33
CA ARG A 234 -9.94 -15.61 -13.74
C ARG A 234 -9.18 -16.90 -13.39
N SER A 235 -7.86 -16.89 -13.59
CA SER A 235 -6.99 -18.03 -13.30
C SER A 235 -6.90 -18.36 -11.79
N SER A 236 -7.21 -17.40 -10.91
CA SER A 236 -7.24 -17.61 -9.45
C SER A 236 -8.42 -18.44 -8.96
N ARG A 237 -9.50 -18.58 -9.77
CA ARG A 237 -10.73 -19.33 -9.45
C ARG A 237 -11.42 -18.92 -8.13
N LEU A 238 -11.14 -17.71 -7.63
CA LEU A 238 -11.72 -17.18 -6.40
C LEU A 238 -13.22 -16.90 -6.52
N VAL A 239 -13.61 -16.38 -7.69
CA VAL A 239 -14.98 -15.97 -8.01
C VAL A 239 -15.30 -16.50 -9.40
N ARG A 240 -16.53 -16.97 -9.60
CA ARG A 240 -17.00 -17.41 -10.91
C ARG A 240 -17.12 -16.22 -11.84
N ASP A 241 -16.81 -16.42 -13.13
CA ASP A 241 -16.88 -15.35 -14.13
C ASP A 241 -18.27 -14.67 -14.19
N GLU A 242 -19.34 -15.46 -14.03
CA GLU A 242 -20.75 -14.99 -14.00
C GLU A 242 -21.06 -14.07 -12.81
N ASP A 243 -20.36 -14.23 -11.69
CA ASP A 243 -20.57 -13.45 -10.47
C ASP A 243 -19.66 -12.22 -10.39
N ARG A 244 -18.65 -12.13 -11.27
CA ARG A 244 -17.55 -11.17 -11.15
C ARG A 244 -18.04 -9.72 -11.15
N GLU A 245 -18.85 -9.34 -12.11
CA GLU A 245 -19.33 -7.96 -12.24
C GLU A 245 -20.21 -7.55 -11.07
N ARG A 246 -21.05 -8.47 -10.60
CA ARG A 246 -21.95 -8.27 -9.47
C ARG A 246 -21.22 -8.15 -8.13
N LEU A 247 -20.14 -8.91 -7.95
CA LEU A 247 -19.37 -8.96 -6.69
C LEU A 247 -18.19 -7.97 -6.67
N LEU A 248 -17.80 -7.39 -7.81
CA LEU A 248 -16.75 -6.38 -7.87
C LEU A 248 -17.25 -5.07 -7.26
N ALA A 249 -16.70 -4.69 -6.11
CA ALA A 249 -17.01 -3.40 -5.49
C ALA A 249 -16.26 -2.25 -6.17
N TYR A 250 -14.98 -2.46 -6.52
CA TYR A 250 -14.19 -1.46 -7.24
C TYR A 250 -13.03 -2.08 -8.02
N GLY A 251 -12.95 -1.77 -9.32
CA GLY A 251 -12.01 -2.38 -10.27
C GLY A 251 -10.71 -1.60 -10.54
N ASN A 252 -10.62 -0.37 -10.03
CA ASN A 252 -9.44 0.51 -10.18
C ASN A 252 -8.95 1.09 -8.84
N PRO A 253 -8.81 0.27 -7.77
CA PRO A 253 -8.34 0.72 -6.46
C PRO A 253 -6.90 1.21 -6.51
N GLY A 254 -6.52 2.05 -5.55
CA GLY A 254 -5.12 2.34 -5.25
C GLY A 254 -4.36 1.08 -4.83
N GLY A 255 -3.05 1.05 -5.06
CA GLY A 255 -2.17 -0.03 -4.63
C GLY A 255 -2.03 -0.04 -3.10
N PRO A 256 -1.23 0.87 -2.51
CA PRO A 256 -1.02 0.96 -1.07
C PRO A 256 -2.28 1.14 -0.22
N SER A 257 -3.28 1.89 -0.70
CA SER A 257 -4.48 2.22 0.08
C SER A 257 -5.50 1.08 0.20
N ARG A 258 -5.39 0.04 -0.62
CA ARG A 258 -6.44 -0.99 -0.77
C ARG A 258 -6.83 -1.69 0.53
N VAL A 259 -5.89 -1.90 1.46
CA VAL A 259 -6.18 -2.52 2.76
C VAL A 259 -7.21 -1.73 3.58
N LEU A 260 -7.37 -0.43 3.31
CA LEU A 260 -8.35 0.42 3.97
C LEU A 260 -9.79 0.06 3.60
N TYR A 261 -10.03 -0.64 2.49
CA TYR A 261 -11.37 -1.16 2.16
C TYR A 261 -11.88 -2.22 3.15
N LEU A 262 -11.02 -2.78 4.01
CA LEU A 262 -11.42 -3.75 5.03
C LEU A 262 -11.66 -3.12 6.42
N THR A 263 -11.54 -1.79 6.52
CA THR A 263 -11.60 -1.06 7.78
C THR A 263 -13.00 -0.51 8.07
N ASP A 264 -13.17 0.05 9.27
CA ASP A 264 -14.35 0.80 9.69
C ASP A 264 -14.53 2.16 9.00
N LEU A 265 -13.62 2.53 8.08
CA LEU A 265 -13.75 3.71 7.23
C LEU A 265 -14.80 3.55 6.13
N LEU A 266 -15.18 2.31 5.80
CA LEU A 266 -16.26 2.05 4.87
C LEU A 266 -17.62 1.88 5.58
N PRO A 267 -18.72 2.29 4.91
CA PRO A 267 -20.07 2.00 5.37
C PRO A 267 -20.31 0.49 5.61
N GLN A 268 -20.87 0.16 6.78
CA GLN A 268 -21.06 -1.23 7.22
C GLN A 268 -22.17 -1.99 6.48
N ASN A 269 -23.04 -1.27 5.76
CA ASN A 269 -24.12 -1.84 4.95
C ASN A 269 -23.60 -2.50 3.66
N GLU A 270 -22.37 -2.21 3.26
CA GLU A 270 -21.77 -2.70 2.02
C GLU A 270 -20.37 -3.29 2.28
N PRO A 271 -20.27 -4.36 3.09
CA PRO A 271 -18.97 -4.85 3.54
C PRO A 271 -18.18 -5.49 2.39
N ILE A 272 -16.87 -5.24 2.38
CA ILE A 272 -15.93 -5.88 1.47
C ILE A 272 -15.45 -7.19 2.11
N GLY A 273 -15.67 -8.29 1.41
CA GLY A 273 -15.27 -9.63 1.81
C GLY A 273 -13.75 -9.80 1.77
N PHE A 274 -13.11 -9.36 0.69
CA PHE A 274 -11.66 -9.45 0.55
C PHE A 274 -11.12 -8.41 -0.43
N ILE A 275 -9.81 -8.16 -0.32
CA ILE A 275 -9.04 -7.45 -1.33
C ILE A 275 -8.02 -8.40 -1.95
N LEU A 276 -7.61 -8.09 -3.17
CA LEU A 276 -6.64 -8.89 -3.90
C LEU A 276 -5.58 -7.99 -4.53
N ALA A 277 -4.30 -8.28 -4.29
CA ALA A 277 -3.21 -7.87 -5.16
C ALA A 277 -3.23 -8.87 -6.32
N ASN A 278 -3.53 -8.42 -7.54
CA ASN A 278 -3.80 -9.33 -8.66
C ASN A 278 -2.60 -9.42 -9.61
N GLY A 279 -1.44 -9.79 -9.06
CA GLY A 279 -0.17 -9.69 -9.80
C GLY A 279 0.39 -8.27 -9.85
N GLU A 280 0.06 -7.48 -8.83
CA GLU A 280 0.58 -6.13 -8.63
C GLU A 280 1.98 -6.14 -8.04
N LYS A 281 2.67 -5.02 -8.23
CA LYS A 281 4.07 -4.86 -7.83
C LYS A 281 4.22 -4.86 -6.32
N VAL A 282 5.38 -5.26 -5.80
CA VAL A 282 5.68 -5.23 -4.37
C VAL A 282 5.59 -3.83 -3.78
N GLY A 283 5.90 -2.81 -4.58
CA GLY A 283 5.67 -1.40 -4.21
C GLY A 283 4.21 -1.09 -3.88
N GLU A 284 3.24 -1.89 -4.30
CA GLU A 284 1.82 -1.66 -4.03
C GLU A 284 1.35 -2.44 -2.78
N TRP A 285 1.58 -3.76 -2.76
CA TRP A 285 1.01 -4.63 -1.74
C TRP A 285 1.83 -4.73 -0.44
N VAL A 286 3.12 -4.36 -0.43
CA VAL A 286 3.95 -4.45 0.79
C VAL A 286 3.41 -3.56 1.91
N HIS A 287 2.76 -2.45 1.54
CA HIS A 287 2.12 -1.50 2.46
C HIS A 287 0.87 -2.07 3.15
N TRP A 288 0.42 -3.26 2.77
CA TRP A 288 -0.70 -3.94 3.44
C TRP A 288 -0.21 -4.78 4.60
N ILE A 289 1.03 -5.27 4.57
CA ILE A 289 1.54 -6.25 5.55
C ILE A 289 1.47 -5.69 6.98
N PRO A 290 1.98 -4.48 7.29
CA PRO A 290 1.86 -3.94 8.65
C PRO A 290 0.40 -3.72 9.08
N TYR A 291 -0.51 -3.46 8.13
CA TYR A 291 -1.94 -3.37 8.44
C TYR A 291 -2.49 -4.74 8.79
N VAL A 292 -2.16 -5.79 8.05
CA VAL A 292 -2.57 -7.18 8.36
C VAL A 292 -2.03 -7.62 9.72
N THR A 293 -0.74 -7.41 9.96
CA THR A 293 -0.05 -7.86 11.20
C THR A 293 -0.57 -7.15 12.45
N HIS A 294 -0.99 -5.89 12.33
CA HIS A 294 -1.44 -5.08 13.46
C HIS A 294 -2.94 -4.80 13.46
N ALA A 295 -3.70 -5.47 12.59
CA ALA A 295 -5.14 -5.34 12.51
C ALA A 295 -5.83 -5.87 13.76
N LYS A 296 -6.76 -5.08 14.30
CA LYS A 296 -7.56 -5.41 15.47
C LYS A 296 -9.05 -5.31 15.18
N VAL A 297 -9.83 -6.16 15.83
CA VAL A 297 -11.28 -6.08 15.85
C VAL A 297 -11.71 -5.29 17.10
N PRO A 298 -12.78 -4.47 17.05
CA PRO A 298 -13.31 -3.82 18.24
C PRO A 298 -13.60 -4.82 19.37
N GLY A 299 -12.93 -4.67 20.51
CA GLY A 299 -13.17 -5.47 21.72
C GLY A 299 -12.65 -6.91 21.70
N ASP A 300 -11.83 -7.29 20.71
CA ASP A 300 -11.24 -8.63 20.63
C ASP A 300 -9.79 -8.60 20.13
N ASP A 301 -8.88 -8.97 21.03
CA ASP A 301 -7.44 -9.07 20.79
C ASP A 301 -6.94 -10.53 20.70
N SER A 302 -7.83 -11.52 20.80
CA SER A 302 -7.47 -12.94 20.89
C SER A 302 -7.11 -13.56 19.55
N GLU A 303 -7.67 -13.04 18.46
CA GLU A 303 -7.45 -13.54 17.10
C GLU A 303 -6.96 -12.43 16.16
N PRO A 304 -6.19 -12.76 15.12
CA PRO A 304 -5.85 -11.79 14.08
C PRO A 304 -7.14 -11.33 13.38
N ALA A 305 -7.29 -10.02 13.16
CA ALA A 305 -8.48 -9.49 12.50
C ALA A 305 -8.49 -9.78 10.99
N LEU A 306 -7.31 -9.91 10.39
CA LEU A 306 -7.11 -10.19 8.97
C LEU A 306 -6.26 -11.44 8.76
N LEU A 307 -6.52 -12.13 7.65
CA LEU A 307 -5.70 -13.21 7.11
C LEU A 307 -5.15 -12.79 5.76
N MET A 308 -3.91 -13.20 5.46
CA MET A 308 -3.28 -13.00 4.16
C MET A 308 -2.87 -14.34 3.56
N PHE A 309 -3.14 -14.52 2.28
CA PHE A 309 -2.82 -15.72 1.52
C PHE A 309 -2.04 -15.36 0.26
N GLU A 310 -1.00 -16.13 -0.04
CA GLU A 310 -0.33 -16.10 -1.34
C GLU A 310 -0.97 -17.14 -2.27
N ILE A 311 -1.49 -16.63 -3.39
CA ILE A 311 -2.14 -17.42 -4.41
C ILE A 311 -1.11 -17.78 -5.47
N HIS A 312 -0.98 -19.07 -5.73
CA HIS A 312 -0.27 -19.60 -6.88
C HIS A 312 -1.27 -20.23 -7.85
N GLN A 313 -0.91 -20.28 -9.12
CA GLN A 313 -1.77 -20.78 -10.19
C GLN A 313 -1.01 -21.83 -10.98
N ASP A 314 -1.72 -22.86 -11.44
CA ASP A 314 -1.12 -23.92 -12.28
C ASP A 314 -0.56 -23.35 -13.59
N CYS A 315 -1.24 -22.35 -14.14
CA CYS A 315 -0.83 -21.62 -15.35
C CYS A 315 -0.62 -20.14 -14.99
N PRO A 316 0.53 -19.78 -14.39
CA PRO A 316 0.76 -18.43 -13.92
C PRO A 316 0.86 -17.46 -15.10
N GLN A 317 0.18 -16.32 -14.98
CA GLN A 317 0.31 -15.23 -15.93
C GLN A 317 1.64 -14.49 -15.72
N THR A 318 2.15 -13.87 -16.77
CA THR A 318 3.33 -12.99 -16.69
C THR A 318 2.98 -11.59 -17.18
N LYS A 319 3.62 -10.57 -16.58
CA LYS A 319 3.59 -9.20 -17.05
C LYS A 319 5.00 -8.64 -17.08
N ASP A 320 5.40 -8.14 -18.25
CA ASP A 320 6.75 -7.63 -18.52
C ASP A 320 7.86 -8.65 -18.17
N GLY A 321 7.59 -9.93 -18.43
CA GLY A 321 8.50 -11.05 -18.13
C GLY A 321 8.54 -11.48 -16.65
N VAL A 322 7.69 -10.91 -15.78
CA VAL A 322 7.63 -11.24 -14.34
C VAL A 322 6.34 -12.00 -14.03
N LEU A 323 6.43 -13.07 -13.23
CA LEU A 323 5.28 -13.87 -12.79
C LEU A 323 4.31 -13.02 -11.95
N MET A 324 3.03 -13.06 -12.29
CA MET A 324 1.95 -12.38 -11.54
C MET A 324 1.48 -13.17 -10.32
N ALA A 325 1.58 -14.50 -10.38
CA ALA A 325 1.27 -15.41 -9.26
C ALA A 325 2.48 -16.32 -9.02
N THR A 326 3.18 -16.09 -7.92
CA THR A 326 4.43 -16.77 -7.59
C THR A 326 4.15 -18.11 -6.91
N PRO A 327 4.58 -19.26 -7.48
CA PRO A 327 4.57 -20.51 -6.75
C PRO A 327 5.56 -20.45 -5.57
N PRO A 328 5.43 -21.32 -4.54
CA PRO A 328 6.26 -21.26 -3.34
C PRO A 328 7.78 -21.23 -3.60
N SER A 329 8.25 -21.92 -4.65
CA SER A 329 9.67 -21.93 -5.05
C SER A 329 10.21 -20.61 -5.61
N TYR A 330 9.32 -19.71 -6.05
CA TYR A 330 9.61 -18.37 -6.55
C TYR A 330 9.02 -17.28 -5.66
N SER A 331 8.54 -17.65 -4.47
CA SER A 331 7.92 -16.70 -3.57
C SER A 331 8.96 -15.81 -2.89
N VAL A 332 8.54 -14.57 -2.64
CA VAL A 332 9.23 -13.64 -1.76
C VAL A 332 8.97 -13.87 -0.28
N PHE A 333 8.06 -14.76 0.09
CA PHE A 333 7.89 -15.13 1.49
C PHE A 333 8.63 -16.44 1.75
N ARG A 334 9.57 -16.37 2.68
CA ARG A 334 10.34 -17.52 3.15
C ARG A 334 9.87 -17.89 4.53
N GLU A 335 9.53 -19.17 4.69
CA GLU A 335 9.18 -19.74 5.98
C GLU A 335 10.46 -19.99 6.81
N MET A 336 10.42 -19.59 8.06
CA MET A 336 11.45 -19.77 9.06
C MET A 336 11.16 -21.03 9.90
N PRO A 337 12.15 -21.58 10.64
CA PRO A 337 11.96 -22.82 11.41
C PRO A 337 10.84 -22.76 12.47
N ASP A 338 10.42 -21.57 12.89
CA ASP A 338 9.32 -21.34 13.83
C ASP A 338 7.94 -21.24 13.15
N GLY A 339 7.87 -21.47 11.83
CA GLY A 339 6.65 -21.39 11.03
C GLY A 339 6.25 -19.97 10.62
N LYS A 340 7.03 -18.95 11.01
CA LYS A 340 6.80 -17.56 10.60
C LYS A 340 7.41 -17.26 9.24
N MET A 341 6.85 -16.27 8.56
CA MET A 341 7.28 -15.81 7.25
C MET A 341 8.11 -14.54 7.37
N VAL A 342 9.13 -14.44 6.55
CA VAL A 342 9.92 -13.22 6.33
C VAL A 342 10.02 -12.95 4.84
N LEU A 343 10.36 -11.71 4.45
CA LEU A 343 10.68 -11.40 3.07
C LEU A 343 12.04 -12.03 2.69
N ASP A 344 12.07 -12.83 1.62
CA ASP A 344 13.31 -13.38 1.07
C ASP A 344 14.08 -12.29 0.31
N VAL A 345 14.83 -11.48 1.06
CA VAL A 345 15.61 -10.39 0.47
C VAL A 345 16.68 -10.89 -0.50
N ALA A 346 17.18 -12.13 -0.33
CA ALA A 346 18.09 -12.71 -1.31
C ALA A 346 17.39 -12.94 -2.65
N HIS A 347 16.10 -13.26 -2.64
CA HIS A 347 15.27 -13.27 -3.84
C HIS A 347 15.06 -11.86 -4.41
N PHE A 348 14.76 -10.85 -3.57
CA PHE A 348 14.65 -9.45 -4.02
C PHE A 348 15.91 -8.98 -4.76
N ALA A 349 17.10 -9.29 -4.22
CA ALA A 349 18.38 -8.89 -4.79
C ALA A 349 18.72 -9.53 -6.16
N LYS A 350 17.92 -10.51 -6.63
CA LYS A 350 18.07 -11.11 -7.97
C LYS A 350 17.46 -10.24 -9.07
N PHE A 351 16.56 -9.31 -8.71
CA PHE A 351 15.94 -8.40 -9.65
C PHE A 351 16.79 -7.15 -9.81
N GLU A 352 16.97 -6.70 -11.05
CA GLU A 352 17.62 -5.41 -11.34
C GLU A 352 16.85 -4.24 -10.70
N ASN A 353 15.53 -4.31 -10.73
CA ASN A 353 14.63 -3.42 -10.02
C ASN A 353 13.66 -4.26 -9.15
N PRO A 354 13.93 -4.41 -7.84
CA PRO A 354 13.09 -5.20 -6.95
C PRO A 354 11.64 -4.71 -6.84
N SER A 355 11.35 -3.44 -7.14
CA SER A 355 9.97 -2.94 -7.16
C SER A 355 9.10 -3.65 -8.21
N ARG A 356 9.71 -4.23 -9.25
CA ARG A 356 9.00 -4.95 -10.33
C ARG A 356 8.50 -6.31 -9.90
N LEU A 357 8.93 -6.82 -8.75
CA LEU A 357 8.46 -8.11 -8.25
C LEU A 357 6.94 -8.07 -8.08
N ARG A 358 6.26 -9.14 -8.50
CA ARG A 358 4.80 -9.23 -8.46
C ARG A 358 4.36 -10.44 -7.66
N SER A 359 3.18 -10.32 -7.05
CA SER A 359 2.54 -11.44 -6.36
C SER A 359 1.03 -11.33 -6.47
N THR A 360 0.37 -12.48 -6.36
CA THR A 360 -1.08 -12.53 -6.19
C THR A 360 -1.37 -12.81 -4.71
N LEU A 361 -1.89 -11.81 -4.00
CA LEU A 361 -2.10 -11.85 -2.55
C LEU A 361 -3.55 -11.52 -2.21
N LEU A 362 -4.21 -12.40 -1.46
CA LEU A 362 -5.55 -12.15 -0.95
C LEU A 362 -5.47 -11.75 0.51
N VAL A 363 -6.18 -10.69 0.88
CA VAL A 363 -6.39 -10.30 2.29
C VAL A 363 -7.88 -10.28 2.58
N CYS A 364 -8.29 -10.96 3.64
CA CYS A 364 -9.69 -11.00 4.07
C CYS A 364 -9.81 -10.95 5.60
N PRO A 365 -10.95 -10.52 6.15
CA PRO A 365 -11.23 -10.67 7.56
C PRO A 365 -11.16 -12.14 7.98
N SER A 366 -10.60 -12.41 9.16
CA SER A 366 -10.46 -13.79 9.68
C SER A 366 -11.80 -14.51 9.84
N SER A 367 -12.89 -13.75 9.98
CA SER A 367 -14.25 -14.26 10.02
C SER A 367 -14.87 -14.55 8.65
N ASN A 368 -14.16 -14.35 7.54
CA ASN A 368 -14.68 -14.57 6.19
C ASN A 368 -14.79 -16.07 5.87
N ARG A 369 -15.99 -16.65 6.05
CA ARG A 369 -16.24 -18.07 5.80
C ARG A 369 -16.44 -18.44 4.33
N ALA A 370 -16.45 -17.47 3.40
CA ALA A 370 -16.44 -17.77 1.97
C ALA A 370 -15.01 -17.99 1.46
N MET A 371 -14.09 -17.07 1.77
CA MET A 371 -12.75 -17.10 1.22
C MET A 371 -11.82 -18.08 1.96
N THR A 372 -11.87 -18.15 3.29
CA THR A 372 -10.94 -19.01 4.05
C THR A 372 -11.04 -20.49 3.65
N PRO A 373 -12.24 -21.10 3.46
CA PRO A 373 -12.34 -22.47 2.96
C PRO A 373 -11.80 -22.63 1.54
N ILE A 374 -12.06 -21.68 0.65
CA ILE A 374 -11.53 -21.68 -0.73
C ILE A 374 -10.00 -21.68 -0.69
N MET A 375 -9.39 -20.82 0.14
CA MET A 375 -7.93 -20.71 0.24
C MET A 375 -7.31 -22.04 0.68
N ARG A 376 -7.94 -22.70 1.67
CA ARG A 376 -7.51 -24.00 2.19
C ARG A 376 -7.73 -25.14 1.19
N GLN A 377 -8.87 -25.14 0.50
CA GLN A 377 -9.22 -26.16 -0.50
C GLN A 377 -8.22 -26.18 -1.65
N TYR A 378 -7.79 -25.01 -2.12
CA TYR A 378 -6.79 -24.89 -3.18
C TYR A 378 -5.34 -24.98 -2.67
N GLY A 379 -5.12 -25.19 -1.37
CA GLY A 379 -3.78 -25.31 -0.80
C GLY A 379 -2.95 -24.02 -0.89
N TYR A 380 -3.60 -22.85 -0.95
CA TYR A 380 -2.90 -21.58 -0.97
C TYR A 380 -2.24 -21.30 0.38
N ARG A 381 -1.05 -20.69 0.33
CA ARG A 381 -0.20 -20.55 1.51
C ARG A 381 -0.66 -19.35 2.34
N GLN A 382 -0.99 -19.59 3.60
CA GLN A 382 -1.23 -18.49 4.54
C GLN A 382 0.11 -17.85 4.93
N ILE A 383 0.18 -16.53 4.90
CA ILE A 383 1.39 -15.76 5.25
C ILE A 383 1.20 -15.17 6.64
N VAL A 384 2.11 -15.51 7.56
CA VAL A 384 2.08 -15.07 8.97
C VAL A 384 3.48 -14.59 9.35
N PHE A 385 3.62 -13.31 9.70
CA PHE A 385 4.92 -12.67 10.01
C PHE A 385 5.36 -12.81 11.47
#